data_AF-A0A954W890-F1
#
_entry.id   AF-A0A954W890-F1
#
_cell.length_a   1.000
_cell.length_b   1.000
_cell.length_c   1.000
_cell.angle_alpha   90.00
_cell.angle_beta   90.00
_cell.angle_gamma   90.00
#
_symmetry.space_group_name_H-M   'P 1'
#
loop_
_entity.id
_entity.type
_entity.pdbx_description
1 polymer ?
#
loop_
_entity_poly.entity_id
_entity_poly.type
_entity_poly.pdbx_seq_one_letter_code
_entity_poly.pdbx_strand_id
1 'polypeptide(L)'
;MNCDQRLRNRPATLLKPVGQSTTCPGRPRREPALAMPSRLNCVLSCLLLSTCLLPSVPVAAQDSAAVPRAEYFLAFGGYFEGEFRSSANNFRSAARGGVRSGLGRWVDSVCYHTMMGECFYRMGEPALALEQYDAAATLYLAHQDWLLRVQFPPTVQASQRVVTKPPTWGTPQRRFVLSNIPDKMLSMQGTADVQQVLQQGGVLAPQQLFPLHVAEIVRCTALAMRRRAEIMGPAGEHSPLTAQLVAAFSRRQTI
;
A
#
# COMPACT_ATOMS: atom_id res chain seq x y z
N MET A 1 -47.16 -14.96 32.04
CA MET A 1 -48.14 -15.97 31.56
C MET A 1 -47.42 -16.90 30.60
N ASN A 2 -47.39 -18.19 30.95
CA ASN A 2 -47.05 -19.45 30.23
C ASN A 2 -46.09 -19.43 29.02
N CYS A 3 -44.98 -20.19 29.04
CA CYS A 3 -44.82 -21.66 29.09
C CYS A 3 -44.99 -22.34 27.72
N ASP A 4 -43.93 -23.06 27.32
CA ASP A 4 -43.86 -24.21 26.40
C ASP A 4 -44.63 -24.19 25.07
N GLN A 5 -43.89 -24.25 23.95
CA GLN A 5 -44.04 -25.31 22.93
C GLN A 5 -43.13 -25.12 21.71
N ARG A 6 -42.58 -26.25 21.23
CA ARG A 6 -42.00 -26.55 19.90
C ARG A 6 -40.48 -26.69 19.80
N LEU A 7 -39.98 -27.70 20.53
CA LEU A 7 -39.15 -28.72 19.91
C LEU A 7 -39.99 -29.50 18.89
N ARG A 8 -39.63 -29.47 17.60
CA ARG A 8 -39.81 -30.57 16.63
C ARG A 8 -39.40 -30.12 15.22
N ASN A 9 -38.35 -30.75 14.69
CA ASN A 9 -38.22 -31.27 13.32
C ASN A 9 -36.79 -31.15 12.79
N ARG A 10 -36.01 -32.23 12.96
CA ARG A 10 -34.90 -32.60 12.08
C ARG A 10 -35.41 -33.63 11.07
N PRO A 11 -35.04 -33.54 9.78
CA PRO A 11 -35.04 -34.69 8.91
C PRO A 11 -33.61 -35.18 8.62
N ALA A 12 -33.44 -36.49 8.77
CA ALA A 12 -32.34 -37.29 8.27
C ALA A 12 -32.67 -37.77 6.84
N THR A 13 -31.67 -37.80 5.96
CA THR A 13 -31.71 -38.40 4.60
C THR A 13 -30.26 -38.36 4.10
N LEU A 14 -29.68 -39.28 3.34
CA LEU A 14 -30.02 -40.63 2.88
C LEU A 14 -28.68 -41.15 2.31
N LEU A 15 -28.22 -42.32 2.73
CA LEU A 15 -27.05 -43.01 2.17
C LEU A 15 -27.37 -43.53 0.75
N LYS A 16 -26.46 -43.36 -0.21
CA LYS A 16 -26.46 -44.01 -1.53
C LYS A 16 -25.29 -45.00 -1.62
N PRO A 17 -25.51 -46.27 -2.01
CA PRO A 17 -24.46 -47.16 -2.46
C PRO A 17 -24.40 -47.18 -4.00
N VAL A 18 -23.19 -47.26 -4.55
CA VAL A 18 -22.95 -47.61 -5.96
C VAL A 18 -21.98 -48.77 -5.97
N GLY A 19 -22.48 -49.94 -6.34
CA GLY A 19 -21.67 -51.03 -6.87
C GLY A 19 -21.87 -51.09 -8.38
N GLN A 20 -20.83 -51.50 -9.10
CA GLN A 20 -20.90 -52.56 -10.12
C GLN A 20 -19.53 -52.74 -10.77
N SER A 21 -18.96 -53.91 -10.51
CA SER A 21 -17.83 -54.52 -11.19
C SER A 21 -18.32 -55.33 -12.39
N THR A 22 -17.73 -55.11 -13.57
CA THR A 22 -17.91 -55.97 -14.75
C THR A 22 -16.58 -56.55 -15.21
N THR A 23 -16.67 -57.79 -15.62
CA THR A 23 -15.65 -58.81 -15.90
C THR A 23 -14.98 -58.72 -17.29
N CYS A 24 -13.75 -59.24 -17.33
CA CYS A 24 -12.85 -59.75 -18.42
C CYS A 24 -13.54 -60.26 -19.73
N PRO A 25 -12.87 -60.36 -20.92
CA PRO A 25 -11.71 -61.25 -21.16
C PRO A 25 -10.70 -60.89 -22.30
N GLY A 26 -9.54 -61.58 -22.37
CA GLY A 26 -8.70 -61.59 -23.59
C GLY A 26 -7.26 -62.11 -23.45
N ARG A 27 -6.94 -63.20 -24.15
CA ARG A 27 -5.70 -64.02 -24.15
C ARG A 27 -4.44 -63.34 -24.78
N PRO A 28 -3.23 -63.93 -24.64
CA PRO A 28 -1.92 -63.27 -24.70
C PRO A 28 -1.34 -63.18 -26.12
N ARG A 29 -0.44 -62.22 -26.35
CA ARG A 29 0.52 -62.27 -27.47
C ARG A 29 1.77 -61.40 -27.23
N ARG A 30 2.92 -62.09 -27.32
CA ARG A 30 4.23 -61.67 -27.83
C ARG A 30 5.02 -60.67 -26.98
N GLU A 31 6.00 -61.22 -26.28
CA GLU A 31 7.26 -60.54 -25.96
C GLU A 31 8.00 -60.17 -27.25
N PRO A 32 8.44 -58.90 -27.37
CA PRO A 32 9.72 -58.61 -27.98
C PRO A 32 10.68 -58.06 -26.93
N ALA A 33 11.83 -58.74 -26.85
CA ALA A 33 13.13 -58.32 -26.33
C ALA A 33 13.20 -56.94 -25.65
N LEU A 34 13.39 -56.97 -24.32
CA LEU A 34 13.99 -55.88 -23.56
C LEU A 34 15.41 -55.60 -24.08
N ALA A 35 15.52 -54.69 -25.05
CA ALA A 35 16.76 -53.98 -25.30
C ALA A 35 16.97 -53.02 -24.11
N MET A 36 17.95 -53.32 -23.25
CA MET A 36 18.40 -52.43 -22.18
C MET A 36 18.75 -51.05 -22.76
N PRO A 37 18.03 -49.96 -22.42
CA PRO A 37 18.55 -48.63 -22.66
C PRO A 37 19.59 -48.31 -21.57
N SER A 38 20.73 -47.79 -22.02
CA SER A 38 21.81 -47.30 -21.17
C SER A 38 21.27 -46.38 -20.08
N ARG A 39 21.74 -46.58 -18.84
CA ARG A 39 21.27 -45.89 -17.62
C ARG A 39 21.32 -44.34 -17.70
N LEU A 40 22.00 -43.79 -18.70
CA LEU A 40 22.13 -42.35 -18.94
C LEU A 40 20.86 -41.72 -19.53
N ASN A 41 20.15 -42.41 -20.44
CA ASN A 41 19.00 -41.82 -21.14
C ASN A 41 17.71 -41.81 -20.31
N CYS A 42 17.61 -42.69 -19.32
CA CYS A 42 16.46 -42.71 -18.40
C CYS A 42 16.52 -41.55 -17.38
N VAL A 43 17.72 -41.16 -16.95
CA VAL A 43 17.91 -40.03 -16.02
C VAL A 43 17.60 -38.70 -16.69
N LEU A 44 17.98 -38.51 -17.96
CA LEU A 44 17.67 -37.28 -18.70
C LEU A 44 16.17 -37.10 -18.94
N SER A 45 15.45 -38.18 -19.23
CA SER A 45 14.00 -38.14 -19.48
C SER A 45 13.21 -37.83 -18.19
N CYS A 46 13.64 -38.39 -17.05
CA CYS A 46 13.06 -38.06 -15.74
C CYS A 46 13.35 -36.62 -15.31
N LEU A 47 14.51 -36.06 -15.64
CA LEU A 47 14.84 -34.66 -15.33
C LEU A 47 14.00 -33.67 -16.15
N LEU A 48 13.74 -33.97 -17.43
CA LEU A 48 12.91 -33.14 -18.30
C LEU A 48 11.42 -33.18 -17.94
N LEU A 49 10.88 -34.34 -17.51
CA LEU A 49 9.49 -34.43 -17.04
C LEU A 49 9.28 -33.77 -15.67
N SER A 50 10.29 -33.75 -14.80
CA SER A 50 10.17 -33.14 -13.46
C SER A 50 10.11 -31.61 -13.49
N THR A 51 10.68 -30.97 -14.53
CA THR A 51 10.60 -29.51 -14.73
C THR A 51 9.23 -28.99 -15.18
N CYS A 52 8.32 -29.84 -15.68
CA CYS A 52 7.01 -29.41 -16.17
C CYS A 52 5.89 -29.39 -15.11
N LEU A 53 6.17 -29.81 -13.88
CA LEU A 53 5.18 -29.90 -12.78
C LEU A 53 5.35 -28.83 -11.70
N LEU A 54 6.18 -27.81 -11.94
CA LEU A 54 6.26 -26.66 -11.04
C LEU A 54 4.95 -25.87 -11.12
N PRO A 55 4.19 -25.72 -10.02
CA PRO A 55 3.03 -24.84 -10.01
C PRO A 55 3.52 -23.43 -10.31
N SER A 56 2.91 -22.81 -11.32
CA SER A 56 3.06 -21.39 -11.61
C SER A 56 2.58 -20.62 -10.38
N VAL A 57 3.52 -20.28 -9.49
CA VAL A 57 3.26 -19.34 -8.41
C VAL A 57 2.81 -18.06 -9.09
N PRO A 58 1.61 -17.52 -8.80
CA PRO A 58 1.25 -16.22 -9.34
C PRO A 58 2.27 -15.24 -8.79
N VAL A 59 3.18 -14.80 -9.66
CA VAL A 59 3.98 -13.61 -9.40
C VAL A 59 2.95 -12.52 -9.16
N ALA A 60 2.96 -11.93 -7.96
CA ALA A 60 2.16 -10.77 -7.61
C ALA A 60 2.62 -9.60 -8.49
N ALA A 61 2.15 -9.60 -9.73
CA ALA A 61 2.43 -8.61 -10.72
C ALA A 61 1.55 -7.39 -10.45
N GLN A 62 2.22 -6.26 -10.16
CA GLN A 62 1.73 -4.91 -10.40
C GLN A 62 0.57 -4.39 -9.54
N ASP A 63 0.67 -4.46 -8.20
CA ASP A 63 0.04 -3.44 -7.34
C ASP A 63 1.01 -2.28 -6.98
N SER A 64 2.12 -2.19 -7.74
CA SER A 64 3.34 -1.47 -7.42
C SER A 64 3.43 -0.03 -7.95
N ALA A 65 2.39 0.47 -8.61
CA ALA A 65 2.41 1.82 -9.19
C ALA A 65 2.04 2.93 -8.18
N ALA A 66 1.38 2.58 -7.07
CA ALA A 66 0.94 3.56 -6.08
C ALA A 66 2.10 4.05 -5.23
N VAL A 67 2.07 5.34 -4.90
CA VAL A 67 3.14 6.01 -4.16
C VAL A 67 2.59 6.62 -2.86
N PRO A 68 3.24 6.45 -1.69
CA PRO A 68 4.39 5.58 -1.41
C PRO A 68 4.15 4.11 -1.77
N ARG A 69 5.22 3.41 -2.16
CA ARG A 69 5.15 2.00 -2.63
C ARG A 69 4.85 1.04 -1.49
N ALA A 70 4.43 -0.18 -1.81
CA ALA A 70 4.19 -1.23 -0.82
C ALA A 70 5.35 -1.45 0.19
N GLU A 71 6.61 -1.32 -0.26
CA GLU A 71 7.81 -1.43 0.58
C GLU A 71 7.80 -0.45 1.77
N TYR A 72 7.22 0.74 1.60
CA TYR A 72 7.02 1.70 2.68
C TYR A 72 6.14 1.13 3.78
N PHE A 73 5.02 0.51 3.40
CA PHE A 73 4.04 -0.02 4.34
C PHE A 73 4.57 -1.28 5.06
N LEU A 74 5.43 -2.07 4.40
CA LEU A 74 6.07 -3.23 5.02
C LEU A 74 6.99 -2.85 6.18
N ALA A 75 7.59 -1.65 6.16
CA ALA A 75 8.46 -1.17 7.23
C ALA A 75 7.70 -0.86 8.54
N PHE A 76 6.37 -0.72 8.52
CA PHE A 76 5.59 -0.45 9.73
C PHE A 76 5.58 -1.61 10.72
N GLY A 77 5.72 -2.86 10.26
CA GLY A 77 5.77 -4.03 11.16
C GLY A 77 6.85 -3.88 12.22
N GLY A 78 8.10 -3.68 11.78
CA GLY A 78 9.23 -3.43 12.68
C GLY A 78 9.07 -2.15 13.51
N TYR A 79 8.45 -1.10 12.96
CA TYR A 79 8.22 0.13 13.71
C TYR A 79 7.28 -0.10 14.90
N PHE A 80 6.19 -0.86 14.70
CA PHE A 80 5.25 -1.19 15.76
C PHE A 80 5.81 -2.19 16.77
N GLU A 81 6.74 -3.05 16.35
CA GLU A 81 7.48 -3.97 17.22
C GLU A 81 8.58 -3.27 18.05
N GLY A 82 8.91 -2.02 17.74
CA GLY A 82 9.94 -1.24 18.45
C GLY A 82 11.34 -1.36 17.84
N GLU A 83 11.48 -2.05 16.71
CA GLU A 83 12.74 -2.21 15.95
C GLU A 83 13.06 -0.94 15.14
N PHE A 84 13.21 0.19 15.82
CA PHE A 84 13.28 1.52 15.19
C PHE A 84 14.50 1.69 14.28
N ARG A 85 15.67 1.16 14.65
CA ARG A 85 16.89 1.26 13.84
C ARG A 85 16.76 0.49 12.52
N SER A 86 16.25 -0.73 12.59
CA SER A 86 15.98 -1.54 11.39
C SER A 86 14.89 -0.90 10.52
N SER A 87 13.83 -0.41 11.14
CA SER A 87 12.72 0.26 10.46
C SER A 87 13.17 1.54 9.75
N ALA A 88 14.02 2.36 10.38
CA ALA A 88 14.61 3.54 9.75
C ALA A 88 15.39 3.18 8.47
N ASN A 89 16.16 2.09 8.49
CA ASN A 89 16.87 1.59 7.32
C ASN A 89 15.90 1.10 6.23
N ASN A 90 14.80 0.45 6.62
CA ASN A 90 13.77 0.00 5.69
C ASN A 90 13.04 1.19 5.03
N PHE A 91 12.68 2.23 5.79
CA PHE A 91 12.12 3.47 5.25
C PHE A 91 13.10 4.19 4.32
N ARG A 92 14.38 4.25 4.68
CA ARG A 92 15.45 4.80 3.83
C ARG A 92 15.61 4.00 2.53
N SER A 93 15.53 2.68 2.61
CA SER A 93 15.56 1.79 1.45
C SER A 93 14.38 2.06 0.52
N ALA A 94 13.16 2.12 1.07
CA ALA A 94 11.93 2.42 0.34
C ALA A 94 11.97 3.81 -0.31
N ALA A 95 12.64 4.78 0.32
CA ALA A 95 12.84 6.12 -0.22
C ALA A 95 13.63 6.15 -1.55
N ARG A 96 14.40 5.10 -1.87
CA ARG A 96 15.10 4.99 -3.16
C ARG A 96 14.12 4.77 -4.32
N GLY A 97 12.97 4.15 -4.05
CA GLY A 97 11.90 3.93 -5.01
C GLY A 97 10.93 5.12 -5.17
N GLY A 98 11.16 6.21 -4.44
CA GLY A 98 10.33 7.42 -4.50
C GLY A 98 10.39 8.11 -5.86
N VAL A 99 9.33 8.85 -6.19
CA VAL A 99 9.20 9.54 -7.48
C VAL A 99 10.10 10.77 -7.52
N ARG A 100 10.65 11.05 -8.70
CA ARG A 100 11.44 12.26 -8.96
C ARG A 100 10.68 13.17 -9.91
N SER A 101 10.69 14.46 -9.60
CA SER A 101 10.16 15.56 -10.40
C SER A 101 11.31 16.45 -10.87
N GLY A 102 11.03 17.41 -11.76
CA GLY A 102 12.02 18.41 -12.19
C GLY A 102 12.59 19.25 -11.03
N LEU A 103 11.82 19.38 -9.93
CA LEU A 103 12.22 20.05 -8.69
C LEU A 103 12.95 19.12 -7.69
N GLY A 104 13.35 17.91 -8.10
CA GLY A 104 14.04 16.94 -7.25
C GLY A 104 13.12 15.81 -6.78
N ARG A 105 13.11 15.51 -5.47
CA ARG A 105 12.20 14.48 -4.92
C ARG A 105 10.76 14.98 -4.93
N TRP A 106 9.83 14.07 -5.18
CA TRP A 106 8.40 14.40 -5.18
C TRP A 106 7.77 14.29 -3.78
N VAL A 107 6.49 14.67 -3.68
CA VAL A 107 5.77 14.82 -2.41
C VAL A 107 5.62 13.51 -1.61
N ASP A 108 5.70 12.36 -2.27
CA ASP A 108 5.73 11.07 -1.60
C ASP A 108 6.91 10.92 -0.63
N SER A 109 8.00 11.63 -0.91
CA SER A 109 9.20 11.57 -0.09
C SER A 109 9.00 12.14 1.31
N VAL A 110 7.96 12.96 1.51
CA VAL A 110 7.54 13.43 2.83
C VAL A 110 7.28 12.26 3.78
N CYS A 111 6.67 11.17 3.29
CA CYS A 111 6.38 9.99 4.10
C CYS A 111 7.65 9.29 4.60
N TYR A 112 8.62 9.08 3.71
CA TYR A 112 9.87 8.42 4.10
C TYR A 112 10.64 9.24 5.14
N HIS A 113 10.77 10.56 4.92
CA HIS A 113 11.45 11.44 5.87
C HIS A 113 10.73 11.49 7.21
N THR A 114 9.40 11.61 7.21
CA THR A 114 8.61 11.63 8.44
C THR A 114 8.80 10.35 9.25
N MET A 115 8.72 9.18 8.60
CA MET A 115 8.84 7.91 9.31
C MET A 115 10.26 7.57 9.75
N MET A 116 11.29 8.01 9.01
CA MET A 116 12.67 7.99 9.51
C MET A 116 12.80 8.89 10.75
N GLY A 117 12.22 10.09 10.72
CA GLY A 117 12.15 11.01 11.86
C GLY A 117 11.47 10.38 13.07
N GLU A 118 10.34 9.69 12.88
CA GLU A 118 9.67 8.95 13.96
C GLU A 118 10.57 7.89 14.57
N CYS A 119 11.34 7.15 13.77
CA CYS A 119 12.27 6.16 14.30
C CYS A 119 13.36 6.84 15.15
N PHE A 120 13.99 7.92 14.67
CA PHE A 120 14.99 8.67 15.43
C PHE A 120 14.41 9.29 16.71
N TYR A 121 13.19 9.82 16.63
CA TYR A 121 12.48 10.37 17.77
C TYR A 121 12.24 9.32 18.86
N ARG A 122 11.82 8.11 18.48
CA ARG A 122 11.63 6.99 19.40
C ARG A 122 12.92 6.44 19.99
N MET A 123 14.03 6.54 19.26
CA MET A 123 15.37 6.18 19.76
C MET A 123 15.97 7.24 20.70
N GLY A 124 15.32 8.39 20.88
CA GLY A 124 15.83 9.47 21.73
C GLY A 124 16.90 10.33 21.04
N GLU A 125 16.91 10.38 19.70
CA GLU A 125 17.82 11.20 18.89
C GLU A 125 17.06 12.40 18.28
N PRO A 126 16.66 13.42 19.07
CA PRO A 126 15.76 14.48 18.61
C PRO A 126 16.39 15.40 17.55
N ALA A 127 17.72 15.57 17.55
CA ALA A 127 18.41 16.39 16.55
C ALA A 127 18.28 15.76 15.16
N LEU A 128 18.59 14.47 15.03
CA LEU A 128 18.44 13.72 13.78
C LEU A 128 16.97 13.61 13.37
N ALA A 129 16.05 13.45 14.32
CA ALA A 129 14.63 13.47 14.05
C ALA A 129 14.18 14.82 13.46
N LEU A 130 14.62 15.94 14.06
CA LEU A 130 14.30 17.29 13.61
C LEU A 130 14.79 17.54 12.18
N GLU A 131 16.01 17.12 11.85
CA GLU A 131 16.55 17.21 10.48
C GLU A 131 15.65 16.49 9.46
N GLN A 132 15.13 15.30 9.81
CA GLN A 132 14.22 14.57 8.94
C GLN A 132 12.86 15.27 8.81
N TYR A 133 12.32 15.84 9.89
CA TYR A 133 11.07 16.58 9.84
C TYR A 133 11.20 17.91 9.08
N ASP A 134 12.34 18.60 9.18
CA ASP A 134 12.66 19.78 8.37
C ASP A 134 12.76 19.42 6.88
N ALA A 135 13.41 18.31 6.54
CA ALA A 135 13.45 17.79 5.17
C ALA A 135 12.04 17.46 4.64
N ALA A 136 11.17 16.89 5.48
CA ALA A 136 9.78 16.62 5.11
C ALA A 136 8.98 17.92 4.88
N ALA A 137 9.12 18.90 5.75
CA ALA A 137 8.44 20.19 5.64
C ALA A 137 8.89 20.99 4.41
N THR A 138 10.19 21.02 4.13
CA THR A 138 10.75 21.68 2.94
C THR A 138 10.28 21.00 1.64
N LEU A 139 10.22 19.67 1.60
CA LEU A 139 9.64 18.94 0.47
C LEU A 139 8.16 19.26 0.26
N TYR A 140 7.39 19.40 1.34
CA TYR A 140 6.00 19.82 1.24
C TYR A 140 5.87 21.23 0.64
N LEU A 141 6.66 22.19 1.13
CA LEU A 141 6.67 23.57 0.60
C LEU A 141 7.03 23.63 -0.89
N ALA A 142 7.98 22.80 -1.33
CA ALA A 142 8.38 22.72 -2.74
C ALA A 142 7.23 22.23 -3.65
N HIS A 143 6.27 21.47 -3.11
CA HIS A 143 5.16 20.88 -3.86
C HIS A 143 3.80 21.30 -3.31
N GLN A 144 3.65 22.49 -2.72
CA GLN A 144 2.44 22.90 -1.97
C GLN A 144 1.10 22.70 -2.71
N ASP A 145 1.08 22.79 -4.05
CA ASP A 145 -0.13 22.68 -4.88
C ASP A 145 -0.43 21.24 -5.35
N TRP A 146 0.29 20.24 -4.82
CA TRP A 146 0.14 18.84 -5.25
C TRP A 146 -1.28 18.31 -5.03
N LEU A 147 -1.94 18.71 -3.93
CA LEU A 147 -3.27 18.24 -3.57
C LEU A 147 -4.34 18.70 -4.57
N LEU A 148 -4.14 19.85 -5.23
CA LEU A 148 -5.05 20.38 -6.26
C LEU A 148 -5.05 19.52 -7.53
N ARG A 149 -4.00 18.72 -7.73
CA ARG A 149 -3.85 17.83 -8.89
C ARG A 149 -4.43 16.45 -8.66
N VAL A 150 -4.90 16.17 -7.44
CA VAL A 150 -5.55 14.92 -7.06
C VAL A 150 -7.00 14.93 -7.52
N GLN A 151 -7.39 13.90 -8.26
CA GLN A 151 -8.78 13.65 -8.64
C GLN A 151 -9.48 12.94 -7.51
N PHE A 152 -10.29 13.69 -6.76
CA PHE A 152 -11.17 13.15 -5.74
C PHE A 152 -12.43 12.56 -6.39
N PRO A 153 -12.96 11.43 -5.87
CA PRO A 153 -14.22 10.90 -6.34
C PRO A 153 -15.33 11.95 -6.14
N PRO A 154 -16.13 12.27 -7.17
CA PRO A 154 -17.15 13.33 -7.09
C PRO A 154 -18.30 12.95 -6.16
N THR A 155 -18.49 11.65 -5.91
CA THR A 155 -19.50 11.13 -4.99
C THR A 155 -18.88 10.12 -4.03
N VAL A 156 -19.18 10.26 -2.75
CA VAL A 156 -18.73 9.35 -1.70
C VAL A 156 -19.82 8.31 -1.47
N GLN A 157 -19.53 7.06 -1.77
CA GLN A 157 -20.49 5.96 -1.60
C GLN A 157 -20.57 5.53 -0.13
N ALA A 158 -21.73 5.07 0.31
CA ALA A 158 -21.88 4.40 1.59
C ALA A 158 -21.07 3.09 1.60
N SER A 159 -20.34 2.87 2.68
CA SER A 159 -19.62 1.63 2.92
C SER A 159 -20.60 0.50 3.18
N GLN A 160 -20.40 -0.60 2.47
CA GLN A 160 -21.11 -1.86 2.71
C GLN A 160 -20.48 -2.66 3.86
N ARG A 161 -19.37 -2.17 4.46
CA ARG A 161 -18.74 -2.81 5.61
C ARG A 161 -19.66 -2.68 6.82
N VAL A 162 -20.14 -3.82 7.30
CA VAL A 162 -20.85 -3.91 8.58
C VAL A 162 -19.84 -3.73 9.70
N VAL A 163 -20.06 -2.75 10.57
CA VAL A 163 -19.29 -2.58 11.80
C VAL A 163 -19.65 -3.75 12.72
N THR A 164 -18.86 -4.81 12.68
CA THR A 164 -19.09 -6.04 13.46
C THR A 164 -18.80 -5.86 14.94
N LYS A 165 -17.99 -4.86 15.30
CA LYS A 165 -17.64 -4.51 16.68
C LYS A 165 -17.92 -3.03 16.90
N PRO A 166 -19.13 -2.66 17.37
CA PRO A 166 -19.38 -1.29 17.77
C PRO A 166 -18.41 -0.88 18.89
N PRO A 167 -18.01 0.41 18.97
CA PRO A 167 -17.15 0.88 20.05
C PRO A 167 -17.74 0.52 21.42
N THR A 168 -16.93 -0.04 22.31
CA THR A 168 -17.37 -0.48 23.65
C THR A 168 -17.52 0.67 24.65
N TRP A 169 -16.98 1.85 24.33
CA TRP A 169 -16.96 3.03 25.20
C TRP A 169 -18.18 3.94 25.05
N GLY A 170 -19.14 3.62 24.18
CA GLY A 170 -20.38 4.39 24.06
C GLY A 170 -21.21 4.00 22.85
N THR A 171 -22.54 4.11 22.99
CA THR A 171 -23.48 3.96 21.88
C THR A 171 -23.71 5.31 21.20
N PRO A 172 -23.56 5.41 19.87
CA PRO A 172 -23.78 6.67 19.17
C PRO A 172 -25.27 7.02 19.17
N GLN A 173 -25.61 8.24 19.58
CA GLN A 173 -26.99 8.75 19.51
C GLN A 173 -27.39 9.15 18.09
N ARG A 174 -26.42 9.56 17.26
CA ARG A 174 -26.66 9.92 15.86
C ARG A 174 -26.47 8.70 14.97
N ARG A 175 -27.44 8.44 14.08
CA ARG A 175 -27.27 7.48 12.98
C ARG A 175 -26.25 8.04 11.99
N PHE A 176 -25.12 7.36 11.83
CA PHE A 176 -24.14 7.67 10.79
C PHE A 176 -23.95 6.45 9.88
N VAL A 177 -23.62 6.70 8.62
CA VAL A 177 -23.24 5.66 7.65
C VAL A 177 -21.78 5.91 7.31
N LEU A 178 -20.95 4.88 7.43
CA LEU A 178 -19.54 4.98 7.06
C LEU A 178 -19.43 5.19 5.55
N SER A 179 -18.52 6.06 5.12
CA SER A 179 -18.19 6.23 3.70
C SER A 179 -17.19 5.19 3.22
N ASN A 180 -17.29 4.79 1.95
CA ASN A 180 -16.24 4.04 1.24
C ASN A 180 -15.35 5.03 0.47
N ILE A 181 -14.28 5.48 1.12
CA ILE A 181 -13.27 6.33 0.49
C ILE A 181 -12.13 5.42 -0.01
N PRO A 182 -11.68 5.54 -1.26
CA PRO A 182 -10.58 4.74 -1.78
C PRO A 182 -9.26 5.12 -1.11
N ASP A 183 -8.43 4.10 -0.79
CA ASP A 183 -7.11 4.30 -0.19
C ASP A 183 -6.10 4.93 -1.17
N LYS A 184 -6.35 4.77 -2.48
CA LYS A 184 -5.53 5.27 -3.58
C LYS A 184 -6.35 6.23 -4.44
N MET A 185 -5.81 7.42 -4.71
CA MET A 185 -6.42 8.43 -5.59
C MET A 185 -5.46 8.78 -6.72
N LEU A 186 -5.98 9.14 -7.90
CA LEU A 186 -5.15 9.50 -9.04
C LEU A 186 -4.74 10.97 -8.93
N SER A 187 -3.44 11.27 -9.09
CA SER A 187 -2.97 12.63 -9.33
C SER A 187 -2.44 12.77 -10.73
N MET A 188 -2.74 13.89 -11.35
CA MET A 188 -2.15 14.30 -12.60
C MET A 188 -0.73 14.82 -12.36
N GLN A 189 0.26 14.23 -13.05
CA GLN A 189 1.62 14.73 -13.12
C GLN A 189 1.97 15.09 -14.57
N GLY A 190 2.83 16.09 -14.76
CA GLY A 190 3.18 16.64 -16.07
C GLY A 190 2.78 18.10 -16.20
N THR A 191 3.19 18.75 -17.29
CA THR A 191 2.90 20.17 -17.51
C THR A 191 1.47 20.33 -18.00
N ALA A 192 0.67 21.07 -17.23
CA ALA A 192 -0.73 21.37 -17.58
C ALA A 192 -0.81 22.28 -18.83
N ASP A 193 0.16 23.20 -18.99
CA ASP A 193 0.19 24.18 -20.07
C ASP A 193 1.23 23.82 -21.15
N VAL A 194 0.77 23.08 -22.16
CA VAL A 194 1.57 22.65 -23.31
C VAL A 194 1.95 23.84 -24.20
N GLN A 195 1.12 24.88 -24.27
CA GLN A 195 1.35 26.06 -25.13
C GLN A 195 2.48 26.93 -24.60
N GLN A 196 2.55 27.13 -23.29
CA GLN A 196 3.65 27.88 -22.68
C GLN A 196 5.00 27.19 -22.87
N VAL A 197 5.05 25.85 -22.78
CA VAL A 197 6.28 25.08 -23.02
C VAL A 197 6.71 25.09 -24.49
N LEU A 198 5.74 25.03 -25.41
CA LEU A 198 5.99 25.14 -26.86
C LEU A 198 6.59 26.50 -27.24
N GLN A 199 6.13 27.59 -26.62
CA GLN A 199 6.68 28.94 -26.87
C GLN A 199 8.06 29.16 -26.25
N GLN A 200 8.33 28.55 -25.09
CA GLN A 200 9.59 28.72 -24.36
C GLN A 200 10.67 27.69 -24.73
N GLY A 201 10.36 26.74 -25.63
CA GLY A 201 11.31 25.73 -26.10
C GLY A 201 11.69 24.68 -25.05
N GLY A 202 10.77 24.35 -24.13
CA GLY A 202 11.02 23.36 -23.07
C GLY A 202 10.71 21.92 -23.45
N VAL A 203 11.16 20.96 -22.64
CA VAL A 203 10.84 19.54 -22.80
C VAL A 203 9.39 19.29 -22.39
N LEU A 204 8.58 18.81 -23.32
CA LEU A 204 7.21 18.37 -23.05
C LEU A 204 7.22 17.02 -22.34
N ALA A 205 6.86 17.02 -21.05
CA ALA A 205 6.57 15.79 -20.33
C ALA A 205 5.09 15.41 -20.52
N PRO A 206 4.77 14.17 -20.95
CA PRO A 206 3.38 13.74 -21.11
C PRO A 206 2.65 13.79 -19.77
N GLN A 207 1.41 14.26 -19.78
CA GLN A 207 0.57 14.20 -18.60
C GLN A 207 0.19 12.76 -18.31
N GLN A 208 0.56 12.26 -17.14
CA GLN A 208 0.27 10.90 -16.70
C GLN A 208 -0.42 10.92 -15.35
N LEU A 209 -1.43 10.06 -15.21
CA LEU A 209 -2.12 9.82 -13.95
C LEU A 209 -1.34 8.81 -13.10
N PHE A 210 -1.02 9.20 -11.88
CA PHE A 210 -0.31 8.35 -10.92
C PHE A 210 -1.19 8.08 -9.71
N PRO A 211 -1.37 6.80 -9.31
CA PRO A 211 -2.07 6.48 -8.07
C PRO A 211 -1.24 6.86 -6.84
N LEU A 212 -1.90 7.43 -5.83
CA LEU A 212 -1.29 7.94 -4.61
C LEU A 212 -2.07 7.56 -3.36
N HIS A 213 -1.33 7.29 -2.30
CA HIS A 213 -1.86 7.21 -0.95
C HIS A 213 -1.94 8.63 -0.34
N VAL A 214 -2.93 9.41 -0.80
CA VAL A 214 -3.11 10.82 -0.41
C VAL A 214 -3.26 10.98 1.10
N ALA A 215 -4.09 10.14 1.72
CA ALA A 215 -4.32 10.18 3.17
C ALA A 215 -3.02 9.97 3.96
N GLU A 216 -2.13 9.10 3.46
CA GLU A 216 -0.85 8.81 4.12
C GLU A 216 0.13 9.97 4.00
N ILE A 217 0.20 10.62 2.83
CA ILE A 217 1.04 11.81 2.64
C ILE A 217 0.58 12.95 3.54
N VAL A 218 -0.73 13.18 3.62
CA VAL A 218 -1.31 14.20 4.52
C VAL A 218 -1.05 13.84 5.98
N ARG A 219 -1.23 12.57 6.38
CA ARG A 219 -0.91 12.09 7.74
C ARG A 219 0.55 12.35 8.10
N CYS A 220 1.48 11.99 7.21
CA CYS A 220 2.91 12.21 7.41
C CYS A 220 3.26 13.71 7.49
N THR A 221 2.67 14.53 6.62
CA THR A 221 2.85 15.99 6.64
C THR A 221 2.43 16.57 8.00
N ALA A 222 1.22 16.22 8.47
CA ALA A 222 0.71 16.66 9.76
C ALA A 222 1.56 16.14 10.93
N LEU A 223 1.99 14.87 10.86
CA LEU A 223 2.85 14.27 11.88
C LEU A 223 4.21 14.96 11.96
N ALA A 224 4.86 15.23 10.83
CA ALA A 224 6.13 15.94 10.77
C ALA A 224 6.02 17.34 11.40
N MET A 225 4.99 18.10 11.06
CA MET A 225 4.76 19.44 11.61
C MET A 225 4.53 19.40 13.12
N ARG A 226 3.69 18.46 13.58
CA ARG A 226 3.43 18.27 15.01
C ARG A 226 4.71 17.93 15.77
N ARG A 227 5.49 16.96 15.30
CA ARG A 227 6.72 16.52 15.98
C ARG A 227 7.80 17.58 15.98
N ARG A 228 7.91 18.30 14.87
CA ARG A 228 8.78 19.48 14.79
C ARG A 228 8.41 20.52 15.83
N ALA A 229 7.13 20.83 15.99
CA ALA A 229 6.66 21.75 17.03
C ALA A 229 6.93 21.21 18.44
N GLU A 230 6.75 19.90 18.68
CA GLU A 230 7.07 19.26 19.96
C GLU A 230 8.58 19.34 20.30
N ILE A 231 9.47 19.10 19.33
CA ILE A 231 10.92 19.14 19.54
C ILE A 231 11.42 20.58 19.73
N MET A 232 10.94 21.52 18.92
CA MET A 232 11.38 22.92 18.99
C MET A 232 10.77 23.69 20.17
N GLY A 233 9.57 23.29 20.60
CA GLY A 233 8.83 23.98 21.66
C GLY A 233 8.68 25.48 21.35
N PRO A 234 8.95 26.38 22.32
CA PRO A 234 8.85 27.83 22.14
C PRO A 234 9.78 28.40 21.05
N ALA A 235 10.92 27.75 20.77
CA ALA A 235 11.83 28.20 19.73
C ALA A 235 11.24 28.05 18.31
N GLY A 236 10.17 27.26 18.17
CA GLY A 236 9.45 27.06 16.91
C GLY A 236 8.94 28.35 16.27
N GLU A 237 8.53 29.34 17.08
CA GLU A 237 7.95 30.60 16.63
C GLU A 237 8.96 31.47 15.86
N HIS A 238 10.24 31.39 16.23
CA HIS A 238 11.31 32.17 15.62
C HIS A 238 11.93 31.48 14.39
N SER A 239 11.49 30.27 14.06
CA SER A 239 12.05 29.53 12.93
C SER A 239 11.44 30.00 11.60
N PRO A 240 12.26 30.36 10.59
CA PRO A 240 11.78 30.87 9.31
C PRO A 240 10.95 29.81 8.55
N LEU A 241 11.27 28.53 8.71
CA LEU A 241 10.51 27.43 8.11
C LEU A 241 9.10 27.36 8.67
N THR A 242 8.91 27.65 9.96
CA THR A 242 7.59 27.71 10.59
C THR A 242 6.76 28.83 9.97
N ALA A 243 7.35 30.02 9.79
CA ALA A 243 6.68 31.15 9.16
C ALA A 243 6.27 30.84 7.71
N GLN A 244 7.13 30.17 6.94
CA GLN A 244 6.82 29.72 5.58
C GLN A 244 5.67 28.71 5.54
N LEU A 245 5.65 27.74 6.47
CA LEU A 245 4.57 26.77 6.58
C LEU A 245 3.24 27.46 6.92
N VAL A 246 3.22 28.36 7.92
CA VAL A 246 2.01 29.11 8.27
C VAL A 246 1.51 29.90 7.07
N ALA A 247 2.39 30.59 6.34
CA ALA A 247 2.04 31.34 5.14
C ALA A 247 1.55 30.44 3.99
N ALA A 248 2.06 29.21 3.86
CA ALA A 248 1.59 28.25 2.88
C ALA A 248 0.17 27.76 3.21
N PHE A 249 -0.09 27.40 4.47
CA PHE A 249 -1.42 26.91 4.89
C PHE A 249 -2.48 28.00 5.07
N SER A 250 -2.08 29.23 5.38
CA SER A 250 -3.01 30.36 5.49
C SER A 250 -3.51 30.83 4.12
N ARG A 251 -2.76 30.55 3.05
CA ARG A 251 -3.20 30.83 1.69
C ARG A 251 -4.33 29.87 1.34
N ARG A 252 -5.52 30.42 1.11
CA ARG A 252 -6.63 29.67 0.51
C ARG A 252 -6.19 29.28 -0.90
N GLN A 253 -5.91 28.00 -1.13
CA GLN A 253 -5.69 27.47 -2.47
C GLN A 253 -7.02 27.54 -3.22
N THR A 254 -7.17 28.53 -4.10
CA THR A 254 -8.31 28.66 -5.01
C THR A 254 -7.97 27.97 -6.33
N ILE A 255 -8.89 27.14 -6.81
CA ILE A 255 -8.87 26.52 -8.14
C ILE A 255 -9.44 27.52 -9.16
#